data_AF-F9S161-F1
#
_entry.id   AF-F9S161-F1
#
_cell.length_a   1.000
_cell.length_b   1.000
_cell.length_c   1.000
_cell.angle_alpha   90.00
_cell.angle_beta   90.00
_cell.angle_gamma   90.00
#
_symmetry.space_group_name_H-M   'P 1'
#
loop_
_entity.id
_entity.type
_entity.pdbx_description
1 polymer ?
#
loop_
_entity_poly.entity_id
_entity_poly.type
_entity_poly.pdbx_seq_one_letter_code
_entity_poly.pdbx_strand_id
1 'polypeptide(L)'
;MLSEPFYGHYLASLQKQVMATGDTNSPNLAPVLEIKLHGSCDVELVCDLAHWQTLNPQQQVGALKHEALHLVLGHVFQRGGYADKARFDLAADLVVNQYLLAEQILPHAVTLECVNQYLVTQGQPPLAPLREVRYYYLALMSLPLQNGFTQQQLSQSQHNSWGEVYEQAHAQQGLLEQQLNGKLE
;
A
#
# COMPACT_ATOMS: atom_id res chain seq x y z
N MET A 1 10.74 16.74 6.34
CA MET A 1 10.39 17.11 4.95
C MET A 1 10.93 16.01 4.05
N LEU A 2 10.18 15.57 3.03
CA LEU A 2 10.66 14.55 2.08
C LEU A 2 11.91 15.07 1.36
N SER A 3 12.98 14.29 1.37
CA SER A 3 14.27 14.67 0.76
C SER A 3 14.23 14.64 -0.77
N GLU A 4 13.46 13.71 -1.33
CA GLU A 4 13.33 13.54 -2.77
C GLU A 4 12.19 14.43 -3.29
N PRO A 5 12.47 15.39 -4.19
CA PRO A 5 11.46 16.33 -4.68
C PRO A 5 10.26 15.67 -5.34
N PHE A 6 10.45 14.52 -5.99
CA PHE A 6 9.39 13.74 -6.64
C PHE A 6 8.22 13.45 -5.69
N TYR A 7 8.48 12.80 -4.55
CA TYR A 7 7.42 12.45 -3.60
C TYR A 7 6.77 13.71 -2.99
N GLY A 8 7.57 14.74 -2.73
CA GLY A 8 7.07 16.01 -2.21
C GLY A 8 6.10 16.70 -3.17
N HIS A 9 6.47 16.80 -4.44
CA HIS A 9 5.64 17.40 -5.49
C HIS A 9 4.37 16.58 -5.72
N TYR A 10 4.51 15.26 -5.86
CA TYR A 10 3.39 14.37 -6.13
C TYR A 10 2.34 14.42 -5.00
N LEU A 11 2.77 14.25 -3.75
CA LEU A 11 1.87 14.26 -2.59
C LEU A 11 1.36 15.66 -2.20
N ALA A 12 1.99 16.74 -2.68
CA ALA A 12 1.47 18.10 -2.47
C ALA A 12 0.19 18.36 -3.28
N SER A 13 0.00 17.62 -4.38
CA SER A 13 -1.18 17.73 -5.24
C SER A 13 -2.41 16.93 -4.74
N LEU A 14 -2.26 16.19 -3.64
CA LEU A 14 -3.34 15.39 -3.05
C LEU A 14 -3.97 16.12 -1.86
N GLN A 15 -5.29 15.99 -1.74
CA GLN A 15 -6.00 16.38 -0.53
C GLN A 15 -5.54 15.51 0.64
N LYS A 16 -5.51 16.10 1.84
CA LYS A 16 -5.04 15.41 3.06
C LYS A 16 -6.07 15.59 4.16
N GLN A 17 -6.48 14.49 4.75
CA GLN A 17 -7.35 14.47 5.92
C GLN A 17 -6.59 13.84 7.09
N VAL A 18 -6.61 14.50 8.26
CA VAL A 18 -6.05 13.96 9.49
C VAL A 18 -7.21 13.56 10.40
N MET A 19 -7.28 12.30 10.78
CA MET A 19 -8.27 11.78 11.71
C MET A 19 -7.68 11.80 13.13
N ALA A 20 -8.44 12.33 14.08
CA ALA A 20 -8.12 12.30 15.49
C ALA A 20 -8.66 11.02 16.16
N THR A 21 -8.06 10.65 17.29
CA THR A 21 -8.49 9.53 18.11
C THR A 21 -9.94 9.73 18.56
N GLY A 22 -10.87 8.89 18.08
CA GLY A 22 -12.30 8.99 18.36
C GLY A 22 -13.17 9.39 17.15
N ASP A 23 -12.57 9.74 16.02
CA ASP A 23 -13.31 10.06 14.78
C ASP A 23 -13.87 8.81 14.07
N THR A 24 -13.48 7.61 14.49
CA THR A 24 -13.95 6.35 13.92
C THR A 24 -14.56 5.44 14.99
N ASN A 25 -15.76 4.92 14.73
CA ASN A 25 -16.32 3.76 15.44
C ASN A 25 -15.65 2.43 15.00
N SER A 26 -14.44 2.49 14.44
CA SER A 26 -13.74 1.32 13.90
C SER A 26 -12.64 0.86 14.88
N PRO A 27 -12.88 -0.22 15.64
CA PRO A 27 -11.94 -0.69 16.67
C PRO A 27 -10.73 -1.43 16.12
N ASN A 28 -10.58 -1.56 14.79
CA ASN A 28 -9.44 -2.22 14.15
C ASN A 28 -8.69 -1.23 13.28
N LEU A 29 -7.40 -1.10 13.58
CA LEU A 29 -6.45 -0.14 13.02
C LEU A 29 -6.56 -0.05 11.50
N ALA A 30 -6.94 1.11 10.99
CA ALA A 30 -6.61 1.51 9.62
C ALA A 30 -5.07 1.55 9.48
N PRO A 31 -4.52 1.38 8.27
CA PRO A 31 -3.11 1.68 8.03
C PRO A 31 -2.83 3.15 8.44
N VAL A 32 -1.59 3.44 8.85
CA VAL A 32 -1.20 4.77 9.37
C VAL A 32 -1.54 5.91 8.39
N LEU A 33 -1.45 5.59 7.10
CA LEU A 33 -1.94 6.37 5.99
C LEU A 33 -2.82 5.46 5.11
N GLU A 34 -3.84 6.01 4.50
CA GLU A 34 -4.69 5.30 3.55
C GLU A 34 -5.06 6.21 2.38
N ILE A 35 -5.08 5.65 1.17
CA ILE A 35 -5.62 6.32 -0.02
C ILE A 35 -7.13 6.07 -0.08
N LYS A 36 -7.91 7.15 -0.09
CA LYS A 36 -9.38 7.09 -0.24
C LYS A 36 -9.86 7.90 -1.44
N LEU A 37 -11.05 7.56 -1.91
CA LEU A 37 -11.74 8.35 -2.92
C LEU A 37 -12.22 9.67 -2.28
N HIS A 38 -11.86 10.79 -2.89
CA HIS A 38 -12.36 12.12 -2.55
C HIS A 38 -13.36 12.57 -3.61
N GLY A 39 -14.64 12.55 -3.26
CA GLY A 39 -15.71 12.84 -4.22
C GLY A 39 -15.83 11.76 -5.28
N SER A 40 -15.88 12.13 -6.56
CA SER A 40 -16.12 11.19 -7.67
C SER A 40 -14.94 11.03 -8.63
N CYS A 41 -13.94 11.92 -8.58
CA CYS A 41 -12.84 11.94 -9.55
C CYS A 41 -11.46 12.19 -8.91
N ASP A 42 -11.31 12.26 -7.59
CA ASP A 42 -10.01 12.54 -6.96
C ASP A 42 -9.72 11.54 -5.83
N VAL A 43 -8.49 11.53 -5.35
CA VAL A 43 -8.09 10.76 -4.16
C VAL A 43 -7.55 11.68 -3.08
N GLU A 44 -7.76 11.28 -1.83
CA GLU A 44 -7.19 11.91 -0.66
C GLU A 44 -6.33 10.93 0.12
N LEU A 45 -5.33 11.49 0.81
CA LEU A 45 -4.52 10.77 1.78
C LEU A 45 -5.11 11.00 3.17
N VAL A 46 -5.59 9.93 3.79
CA VAL A 46 -6.14 9.97 5.14
C VAL A 46 -5.09 9.46 6.12
N CYS A 47 -4.85 10.21 7.19
CA CYS A 47 -3.84 9.91 8.20
C CYS A 47 -4.48 9.64 9.57
N ASP A 48 -4.17 8.50 10.18
CA ASP A 48 -4.46 8.26 11.60
C ASP A 48 -3.39 8.94 12.46
N LEU A 49 -3.75 10.05 13.11
CA LEU A 49 -2.81 10.85 13.89
C LEU A 49 -2.23 10.08 15.08
N ALA A 50 -3.01 9.21 15.72
CA ALA A 50 -2.57 8.47 16.89
C ALA A 50 -1.48 7.47 16.51
N HIS A 51 -1.69 6.74 15.42
CA HIS A 51 -0.69 5.82 14.88
C HIS A 51 0.53 6.59 14.32
N TRP A 52 0.30 7.68 13.57
CA TRP A 52 1.37 8.50 12.99
C TRP A 52 2.37 9.03 14.03
N GLN A 53 1.87 9.41 15.21
CA GLN A 53 2.69 9.92 16.31
C GLN A 53 3.59 8.87 16.95
N THR A 54 3.31 7.58 16.75
CA THR A 54 4.18 6.48 17.21
C THR A 54 5.38 6.24 16.29
N LEU A 55 5.31 6.75 15.05
CA LEU A 55 6.37 6.56 14.06
C LEU A 55 7.52 7.52 14.30
N ASN A 56 8.75 7.02 14.10
CA ASN A 56 9.92 7.89 14.05
C ASN A 56 9.97 8.68 12.71
N PRO A 57 10.81 9.72 12.60
CA PRO A 57 10.85 10.55 11.39
C PRO A 57 11.16 9.80 10.08
N GLN A 58 11.97 8.74 10.11
CA GLN A 58 12.26 7.93 8.93
C GLN A 58 11.06 7.07 8.53
N GLN A 59 10.36 6.49 9.51
CA GLN A 59 9.13 5.74 9.27
C GLN A 59 8.00 6.61 8.73
N GLN A 60 7.87 7.85 9.19
CA GLN A 60 6.92 8.83 8.62
C GLN A 60 7.22 9.13 7.16
N VAL A 61 8.50 9.28 6.80
CA VAL A 61 8.94 9.42 5.41
C VAL A 61 8.61 8.17 4.60
N GLY A 62 8.87 6.99 5.15
CA GLY A 62 8.57 5.71 4.52
C GLY A 62 7.09 5.51 4.24
N ALA A 63 6.22 5.81 5.21
CA ALA A 63 4.77 5.72 5.05
C ALA A 63 4.28 6.61 3.90
N LEU A 64 4.75 7.86 3.81
CA LEU A 64 4.38 8.76 2.71
C LEU A 64 4.86 8.22 1.36
N LYS A 65 6.09 7.71 1.28
CA LYS A 65 6.63 7.11 0.06
C LYS A 65 5.86 5.86 -0.36
N HIS A 66 5.49 5.01 0.60
CA HIS A 66 4.72 3.79 0.39
C HIS A 66 3.40 4.10 -0.34
N GLU A 67 2.60 5.03 0.19
CA GLU A 67 1.34 5.44 -0.45
C GLU A 67 1.55 6.09 -1.82
N ALA A 68 2.56 6.97 -1.95
CA ALA A 68 2.89 7.57 -3.23
C ALA A 68 3.24 6.50 -4.29
N LEU A 69 4.00 5.47 -3.92
CA LEU A 69 4.37 4.38 -4.82
C LEU A 69 3.15 3.55 -5.24
N HIS A 70 2.18 3.31 -4.37
CA HIS A 70 0.94 2.61 -4.75
C HIS A 70 0.14 3.36 -5.81
N LEU A 71 0.07 4.68 -5.71
CA LEU A 71 -0.57 5.53 -6.72
C LEU A 71 0.21 5.52 -8.04
N VAL A 72 1.52 5.76 -7.99
CA VAL A 72 2.39 5.85 -9.17
C VAL A 72 2.45 4.52 -9.93
N LEU A 73 2.48 3.39 -9.23
CA LEU A 73 2.47 2.06 -9.84
C LEU A 73 1.06 1.59 -10.25
N GLY A 74 0.03 2.40 -9.98
CA GLY A 74 -1.35 2.12 -10.34
C GLY A 74 -1.95 0.92 -9.60
N HIS A 75 -1.40 0.55 -8.43
CA HIS A 75 -1.89 -0.61 -7.67
C HIS A 75 -3.36 -0.43 -7.25
N VAL A 76 -3.74 0.80 -6.90
CA VAL A 76 -5.10 1.18 -6.50
C VAL A 76 -6.12 0.88 -7.61
N PHE A 77 -5.75 1.07 -8.88
CA PHE A 77 -6.60 0.83 -10.05
C PHE A 77 -6.55 -0.61 -10.57
N GLN A 78 -5.53 -1.38 -10.18
CA GLN A 78 -5.38 -2.77 -10.61
C GLN A 78 -6.11 -3.74 -9.67
N ARG A 79 -6.27 -3.38 -8.39
CA ARG A 79 -6.80 -4.25 -7.34
C ARG A 79 -8.09 -4.96 -7.72
N GLY A 80 -9.02 -4.26 -8.38
CA GLY A 80 -10.31 -4.83 -8.77
C GLY A 80 -10.23 -5.99 -9.76
N GLY A 81 -9.15 -6.09 -10.55
CA GLY A 81 -8.91 -7.19 -11.50
C GLY A 81 -8.45 -8.52 -10.88
N TYR A 82 -8.13 -8.55 -9.58
CA TYR A 82 -7.61 -9.74 -8.90
C TYR A 82 -8.67 -10.42 -8.04
N ALA A 83 -8.79 -11.75 -8.09
CA ALA A 83 -9.83 -12.45 -7.33
C ALA A 83 -9.61 -12.38 -5.81
N ASP A 84 -8.38 -12.59 -5.35
CA ASP A 84 -8.02 -12.56 -3.92
C ASP A 84 -7.42 -11.19 -3.55
N LYS A 85 -8.24 -10.31 -2.98
CA LYS A 85 -7.84 -8.94 -2.68
C LYS A 85 -6.75 -8.87 -1.61
N ALA A 86 -6.83 -9.72 -0.58
CA ALA A 86 -5.83 -9.74 0.49
C ALA A 86 -4.45 -10.15 -0.04
N ARG A 87 -4.39 -11.11 -0.97
CA ARG A 87 -3.13 -11.48 -1.64
C ARG A 87 -2.63 -10.41 -2.59
N PHE A 88 -3.54 -9.71 -3.28
CA PHE A 88 -3.15 -8.58 -4.11
C PHE A 88 -2.52 -7.48 -3.26
N ASP A 89 -3.15 -7.12 -2.14
CA ASP A 89 -2.66 -6.07 -1.28
C ASP A 89 -1.27 -6.43 -0.72
N LEU A 90 -1.09 -7.67 -0.25
CA LEU A 90 0.22 -8.19 0.16
C LEU A 90 1.26 -8.15 -0.96
N ALA A 91 0.87 -8.51 -2.19
CA ALA A 91 1.76 -8.46 -3.34
C ALA A 91 2.17 -7.02 -3.68
N ALA A 92 1.23 -6.07 -3.60
CA ALA A 92 1.47 -4.66 -3.86
C ALA A 92 2.44 -4.07 -2.82
N ASP A 93 2.23 -4.39 -1.53
CA ASP A 93 3.12 -3.98 -0.44
C ASP A 93 4.54 -4.53 -0.65
N LEU A 94 4.67 -5.79 -1.08
CA LEU A 94 5.97 -6.38 -1.42
C LEU A 94 6.68 -5.63 -2.54
N VAL A 95 5.96 -5.12 -3.54
CA VAL A 95 6.55 -4.30 -4.60
C VAL A 95 7.07 -3.00 -4.01
N VAL A 96 6.24 -2.24 -3.30
CA VAL A 96 6.60 -0.89 -2.85
C VAL A 96 7.66 -0.90 -1.74
N ASN A 97 7.63 -1.88 -0.83
CA ASN A 97 8.57 -1.96 0.29
C ASN A 97 10.01 -2.22 -0.17
N GLN A 98 10.22 -2.72 -1.39
CA GLN A 98 11.56 -2.87 -1.98
C GLN A 98 12.20 -1.55 -2.42
N TYR A 99 11.42 -0.46 -2.53
CA TYR A 99 11.91 0.87 -2.86
C TYR A 99 12.20 1.74 -1.63
N LEU A 100 11.91 1.23 -0.42
CA LEU A 100 12.14 1.94 0.84
C LEU A 100 13.49 1.54 1.45
N LEU A 101 14.11 2.47 2.16
CA LEU A 101 15.27 2.15 3.00
C LEU A 101 14.82 1.34 4.23
N ALA A 102 15.73 0.54 4.80
CA ALA A 102 15.40 -0.32 5.94
C ALA A 102 14.84 0.47 7.14
N GLU A 103 15.37 1.66 7.41
CA GLU A 103 14.91 2.57 8.47
C GLU A 103 13.57 3.25 8.18
N GLN A 104 13.11 3.21 6.92
CA GLN A 104 11.84 3.76 6.47
C GLN A 104 10.70 2.73 6.53
N ILE A 105 11.02 1.44 6.59
CA ILE A 105 10.03 0.36 6.66
C ILE A 105 9.31 0.39 8.02
N LEU A 106 7.99 0.29 8.00
CA LEU A 106 7.19 0.26 9.22
C LEU A 106 7.44 -1.02 10.03
N PRO A 107 7.31 -0.97 11.37
CA PRO A 107 7.41 -2.17 12.18
C PRO A 107 6.41 -3.24 11.71
N HIS A 108 6.89 -4.48 11.58
CA HIS A 108 6.09 -5.64 11.14
C HIS A 108 5.61 -5.63 9.68
N ALA A 109 5.96 -4.61 8.90
CA ALA A 109 5.71 -4.60 7.46
C ALA A 109 6.36 -5.80 6.78
N VAL A 110 5.65 -6.37 5.80
CA VAL A 110 6.16 -7.49 5.04
C VAL A 110 7.26 -7.05 4.08
N THR A 111 8.40 -7.74 4.14
CA THR A 111 9.52 -7.54 3.22
C THR A 111 9.74 -8.80 2.38
N LEU A 112 10.34 -8.62 1.20
CA LEU A 112 10.74 -9.74 0.35
C LEU A 112 11.70 -10.69 1.08
N GLU A 113 12.56 -10.17 1.96
CA GLU A 113 13.45 -10.96 2.79
C GLU A 113 12.67 -11.91 3.72
N CYS A 114 11.65 -11.40 4.42
CA CYS A 114 10.80 -12.21 5.28
C CYS A 114 10.06 -13.30 4.48
N VAL A 115 9.51 -12.97 3.31
CA VAL A 115 8.86 -13.94 2.41
C VAL A 115 9.86 -15.02 1.96
N ASN A 116 11.04 -14.62 1.49
CA ASN A 116 12.05 -15.54 0.98
C ASN A 116 12.59 -16.45 2.08
N GLN A 117 12.78 -15.92 3.29
CA GLN A 117 13.16 -16.74 4.44
C GLN A 117 12.10 -17.81 4.72
N TYR A 118 10.82 -17.44 4.72
CA TYR A 118 9.73 -18.39 4.87
C TYR A 118 9.73 -19.45 3.75
N LEU A 119 9.83 -19.05 2.49
CA LEU A 119 9.88 -19.97 1.34
C LEU A 119 10.99 -21.01 1.46
N VAL A 120 12.19 -20.57 1.86
CA VAL A 120 13.32 -21.46 2.07
C VAL A 120 13.03 -22.49 3.17
N THR A 121 12.34 -22.13 4.26
CA THR A 121 11.91 -23.12 5.28
C THR A 121 10.93 -24.15 4.75
N GLN A 122 10.18 -23.81 3.71
CA GLN A 122 9.22 -24.69 3.04
C GLN A 122 9.86 -25.47 1.87
N GLY A 123 11.18 -25.38 1.66
CA GLY A 123 11.87 -26.02 0.55
C GLY A 123 11.56 -25.41 -0.83
N GLN A 124 11.03 -24.18 -0.87
CA GLN A 124 10.72 -23.44 -2.08
C GLN A 124 11.87 -22.49 -2.46
N PRO A 125 12.08 -22.21 -3.76
CA PRO A 125 13.08 -21.24 -4.19
C PRO A 125 12.69 -19.82 -3.75
N PRO A 126 13.67 -18.94 -3.49
CA PRO A 126 13.38 -17.54 -3.19
C PRO A 126 12.82 -16.82 -4.43
N LEU A 127 11.95 -15.84 -4.19
CA LEU A 127 11.40 -14.95 -5.20
C LEU A 127 12.45 -13.91 -5.63
N ALA A 128 12.42 -13.56 -6.92
CA ALA A 128 13.28 -12.53 -7.48
C ALA A 128 12.87 -11.13 -6.98
N PRO A 129 13.83 -10.21 -6.74
CA PRO A 129 13.53 -8.83 -6.37
C PRO A 129 13.07 -8.01 -7.57
N LEU A 130 12.44 -6.86 -7.28
CA LEU A 130 12.04 -5.81 -8.23
C LEU A 130 11.18 -6.34 -9.39
N ARG A 131 10.26 -7.26 -9.07
CA ARG A 131 9.26 -7.77 -10.02
C ARG A 131 7.94 -7.03 -9.90
N GLU A 132 7.10 -7.19 -10.91
CA GLU A 132 5.76 -6.62 -10.98
C GLU A 132 4.78 -7.28 -9.97
N VAL A 133 3.73 -6.56 -9.58
CA VAL A 133 2.72 -7.05 -8.61
C VAL A 133 2.12 -8.42 -8.99
N ARG A 134 1.92 -8.67 -10.29
CA ARG A 134 1.39 -9.95 -10.80
C ARG A 134 2.32 -11.12 -10.47
N TYR A 135 3.64 -10.94 -10.55
CA TYR A 135 4.61 -11.98 -10.23
C TYR A 135 4.48 -12.40 -8.77
N TYR A 136 4.48 -11.43 -7.85
CA TYR A 136 4.33 -11.70 -6.42
C TYR A 136 2.94 -12.26 -6.09
N TYR A 137 1.87 -11.74 -6.70
CA TYR A 137 0.52 -12.27 -6.52
C TYR A 137 0.44 -13.76 -6.85
N LEU A 138 0.93 -14.17 -8.03
CA LEU A 138 0.92 -15.57 -8.46
C LEU A 138 1.79 -16.46 -7.56
N ALA A 139 2.96 -15.97 -7.15
CA ALA A 139 3.80 -16.69 -6.20
C ALA A 139 3.09 -16.90 -4.86
N LEU A 140 2.48 -15.85 -4.32
CA LEU A 140 1.74 -15.89 -3.07
C LEU A 140 0.55 -16.83 -3.15
N MET A 141 -0.17 -16.95 -4.28
CA MET A 141 -1.30 -17.89 -4.43
C MET A 141 -0.95 -19.34 -4.09
N SER A 142 0.31 -19.75 -4.31
CA SER A 142 0.77 -21.10 -3.99
C SER A 142 1.04 -21.32 -2.50
N LEU A 143 1.05 -20.25 -1.70
CA LEU A 143 1.31 -20.33 -0.26
C LEU A 143 0.01 -20.47 0.54
N PRO A 144 -0.05 -21.46 1.47
CA PRO A 144 -1.11 -21.52 2.45
C PRO A 144 -0.92 -20.37 3.45
N LEU A 145 -1.77 -19.34 3.35
CA LEU A 145 -1.76 -18.18 4.27
C LEU A 145 -2.05 -18.55 5.74
N GLN A 146 -2.30 -19.83 6.04
CA GLN A 146 -2.77 -20.29 7.34
C GLN A 146 -1.65 -20.76 8.29
N ASN A 147 -0.45 -21.12 7.81
CA ASN A 147 0.52 -21.89 8.62
C ASN A 147 1.94 -21.32 8.71
N GLY A 148 2.14 -20.01 8.53
CA GLY A 148 3.47 -19.42 8.79
C GLY A 148 3.66 -17.96 8.39
N PHE A 149 2.79 -17.44 7.53
CA PHE A 149 2.59 -16.00 7.39
C PHE A 149 1.63 -15.53 8.48
N THR A 150 2.04 -14.60 9.33
CA THR A 150 1.18 -14.21 10.45
C THR A 150 -0.06 -13.51 9.91
N GLN A 151 -1.23 -13.93 10.39
CA GLN A 151 -2.51 -13.25 10.17
C GLN A 151 -2.41 -11.73 10.44
N GLN A 152 -1.49 -11.36 11.33
CA GLN A 152 -1.09 -9.98 11.64
C GLN A 152 -0.48 -9.24 10.43
N GLN A 153 0.44 -9.85 9.68
CA GLN A 153 1.00 -9.23 8.47
C GLN A 153 -0.06 -9.05 7.38
N LEU A 154 -0.95 -10.04 7.20
CA LEU A 154 -2.07 -9.92 6.26
C LEU A 154 -3.06 -8.83 6.68
N SER A 155 -3.25 -8.60 7.98
CA SER A 155 -4.10 -7.52 8.47
C SER A 155 -3.49 -6.14 8.25
N GLN A 156 -2.16 -6.03 8.25
CA GLN A 156 -1.45 -4.76 8.04
C GLN A 156 -1.39 -4.34 6.58
N SER A 157 -1.45 -5.30 5.65
CA SER A 157 -1.56 -5.03 4.22
C SER A 157 -2.99 -4.76 3.76
N GLN A 158 -3.99 -4.58 4.62
CA GLN A 158 -5.37 -4.42 4.14
C GLN A 158 -5.64 -3.00 3.62
N HIS A 159 -5.87 -2.91 2.30
CA HIS A 159 -6.23 -1.66 1.61
C HIS A 159 -7.72 -1.63 1.28
N ASN A 160 -8.56 -1.45 2.29
CA ASN A 160 -10.01 -1.59 2.18
C ASN A 160 -10.64 -0.55 1.24
N SER A 161 -10.17 0.70 1.30
CA SER A 161 -10.75 1.81 0.52
C SER A 161 -10.45 1.73 -0.99
N TRP A 162 -9.50 0.90 -1.43
CA TRP A 162 -9.16 0.79 -2.86
C TRP A 162 -10.28 0.15 -3.70
N GLY A 163 -11.21 -0.57 -3.07
CA GLY A 163 -12.39 -1.11 -3.77
C GLY A 163 -13.22 -0.01 -4.41
N GLU A 164 -13.51 1.04 -3.65
CA GLU A 164 -14.29 2.20 -4.10
C GLU A 164 -13.55 2.97 -5.21
N VAL A 165 -12.23 3.12 -5.05
CA VAL A 165 -11.38 3.78 -6.07
C VAL A 165 -11.42 3.04 -7.40
N TYR A 166 -11.30 1.71 -7.38
CA TYR A 166 -11.39 0.88 -8.58
C TYR A 166 -12.76 1.01 -9.27
N GLU A 167 -13.85 0.85 -8.52
CA GLU A 167 -15.20 0.91 -9.04
C GLU A 167 -15.47 2.27 -9.71
N GLN A 168 -15.02 3.36 -9.07
CA GLN A 168 -15.17 4.70 -9.58
C GLN A 168 -14.32 4.96 -10.83
N ALA A 169 -13.05 4.52 -10.83
CA ALA A 169 -12.17 4.63 -12.00
C ALA A 169 -12.78 3.92 -13.23
N HIS A 170 -13.36 2.73 -13.02
CA HIS A 170 -14.06 2.00 -14.08
C HIS A 170 -15.36 2.70 -14.52
N ALA A 171 -16.17 3.18 -13.57
CA ALA A 171 -17.42 3.87 -13.87
C ALA A 171 -17.20 5.14 -14.71
N GLN A 172 -16.09 5.83 -14.47
CA GLN A 172 -15.73 7.07 -15.16
C GLN A 172 -14.76 6.89 -16.34
N GLN A 173 -14.69 5.69 -16.93
CA GLN A 173 -13.84 5.41 -18.10
C GLN A 173 -12.36 5.82 -17.92
N GLY A 174 -11.82 5.71 -16.71
CA GLY A 174 -10.41 6.00 -16.41
C GLY A 174 -10.08 7.48 -16.17
N LEU A 175 -11.06 8.38 -16.07
CA LEU A 175 -10.82 9.81 -15.80
C LEU A 175 -9.98 10.04 -14.52
N LEU A 176 -10.28 9.31 -13.45
CA LEU A 176 -9.52 9.37 -12.19
C LEU A 176 -8.05 8.97 -12.39
N GLU A 177 -7.80 7.87 -13.12
CA GLU A 177 -6.46 7.41 -13.44
C GLU A 177 -5.71 8.43 -14.32
N GLN A 178 -6.39 8.99 -15.34
CA GLN A 178 -5.83 10.05 -16.18
C GLN A 178 -5.45 11.29 -15.39
N GLN A 179 -6.29 11.72 -14.44
CA GLN A 179 -5.97 12.87 -13.58
C GLN A 179 -4.76 12.61 -12.69
N LEU A 180 -4.63 11.42 -12.12
CA LEU A 180 -3.49 11.05 -11.29
C LEU A 180 -2.20 10.86 -12.10
N ASN A 181 -2.31 10.38 -13.34
CA ASN A 181 -1.19 10.33 -14.28
C ASN A 181 -0.76 11.72 -14.75
N GLY A 182 -1.71 12.64 -14.99
CA GLY A 182 -1.40 14.03 -15.33
C GLY A 182 -0.68 14.80 -14.22
N LYS A 183 -0.73 14.33 -12.96
CA LYS A 183 0.07 14.88 -11.84
C LYS A 183 1.56 14.49 -11.91
N LEU A 184 1.95 13.60 -12.83
CA LEU A 184 3.33 13.18 -13.07
C LEU A 184 4.03 13.98 -14.19
N GLU A 185 3.26 14.73 -14.99
CA GLU A 185 3.74 15.59 -16.09
C GLU A 185 4.11 17.00 -15.60
#